data_AF-A0A3A5V7Y1-F1
#
_entry.id   AF-A0A3A5V7Y1-F1
#
_cell.length_a   1.000
_cell.length_b   1.000
_cell.length_c   1.000
_cell.angle_alpha   90.00
_cell.angle_beta   90.00
_cell.angle_gamma   90.00
#
_symmetry.space_group_name_H-M   'P 1'
#
loop_
_entity.id
_entity.type
_entity.pdbx_description
1 polymer ?
#
loop_
_entity_poly.entity_id
_entity_poly.type
_entity_poly.pdbx_seq_one_letter_code
_entity_poly.pdbx_strand_id
1 'polypeptide(L)'
;MPPFWPFGKKKQPLQLDEPEPQAIVYRKDSDTTEQTLADTSHRESDDYMAAVSLFGNGDTTIKRAEEQSQFYEGIVDSSPHKPSTQTDFTWIHHSDGYHYKKMQDGSFDPVPHQKNDDGTYVPYDH
;
A
#
# COMPACT_ATOMS: atom_id res chain seq x y z
N MET A 1 -33.12 -35.23 24.32
CA MET A 1 -33.39 -34.87 22.90
C MET A 1 -32.42 -33.77 22.52
N PRO A 2 -31.57 -33.93 21.49
CA PRO A 2 -30.65 -32.86 21.09
C PRO A 2 -31.43 -31.68 20.47
N PRO A 3 -31.03 -30.43 20.75
CA PRO A 3 -31.72 -29.23 20.26
C PRO A 3 -31.55 -29.05 18.74
N PHE A 4 -32.62 -28.62 18.08
CA PHE A 4 -32.66 -28.30 16.65
C PHE A 4 -31.99 -26.95 16.39
N TRP A 5 -30.79 -26.95 15.81
CA TRP A 5 -30.15 -25.73 15.29
C TRP A 5 -30.68 -25.42 13.88
N PRO A 6 -31.05 -24.17 13.56
CA PRO A 6 -31.49 -23.77 12.21
C PRO A 6 -30.36 -23.75 11.18
N PHE A 7 -29.10 -24.00 11.59
CA PHE A 7 -27.98 -24.24 10.68
C PHE A 7 -28.04 -25.68 10.17
N GLY A 8 -29.08 -25.97 9.39
CA GLY A 8 -29.19 -27.18 8.59
C GLY A 8 -27.90 -27.38 7.80
N LYS A 9 -27.43 -28.64 7.81
CA LYS A 9 -26.21 -29.17 7.16
C LYS A 9 -25.67 -28.24 6.07
N LYS A 10 -24.42 -27.78 6.28
CA LYS A 10 -23.65 -26.93 5.37
C LYS A 10 -23.87 -27.39 3.92
N LYS A 11 -24.43 -26.53 3.07
CA LYS A 11 -24.42 -26.74 1.62
C LYS A 11 -22.96 -26.90 1.21
N GLN A 12 -22.62 -27.98 0.51
CA GLN A 12 -21.28 -28.14 -0.05
C GLN A 12 -21.00 -26.90 -0.92
N PRO A 13 -19.83 -26.25 -0.75
CA PRO A 13 -19.47 -25.14 -1.62
C PRO A 13 -19.50 -25.64 -3.07
N LEU A 14 -20.15 -24.87 -3.94
CA LEU A 14 -20.15 -25.10 -5.38
C LEU A 14 -18.68 -25.13 -5.81
N GLN A 15 -18.18 -26.31 -6.17
CA GLN A 15 -16.85 -26.43 -6.74
C GLN A 15 -16.89 -25.72 -8.08
N LEU A 16 -16.38 -24.48 -8.09
CA LEU A 16 -16.07 -23.78 -9.30
C LEU A 16 -14.88 -24.52 -9.90
N ASP A 17 -15.08 -25.19 -11.03
CA ASP A 17 -14.00 -25.78 -11.84
C ASP A 17 -13.16 -24.63 -12.41
N GLU A 18 -12.32 -24.04 -11.57
CA GLU A 18 -11.31 -23.10 -11.98
C GLU A 18 -10.13 -23.92 -12.55
N PRO A 19 -9.75 -23.72 -13.82
CA PRO A 19 -8.67 -24.48 -14.43
C PRO A 19 -7.37 -24.24 -13.66
N GLU A 20 -6.60 -25.31 -13.41
CA GLU A 20 -5.31 -25.20 -12.73
C GLU A 20 -4.40 -24.19 -13.47
N PRO A 21 -3.73 -23.28 -12.74
CA PRO A 21 -2.89 -22.27 -13.37
C PRO A 21 -1.75 -22.93 -14.13
N GLN A 22 -1.63 -22.63 -15.42
CA GLN A 22 -0.58 -23.18 -16.27
C GLN A 22 0.79 -22.62 -15.87
N ALA A 23 1.81 -23.48 -15.82
CA ALA A 23 3.17 -23.08 -15.50
C ALA A 23 3.77 -22.18 -16.62
N ILE A 24 4.15 -20.96 -16.26
CA ILE A 24 4.75 -19.99 -17.19
C ILE A 24 6.26 -20.27 -17.31
N VAL A 25 6.71 -20.73 -18.47
CA VAL A 25 8.14 -20.98 -18.76
C VAL A 25 8.73 -19.79 -19.50
N TYR A 26 9.69 -19.10 -18.88
CA TYR A 26 10.37 -17.95 -19.48
C TYR A 26 11.58 -18.40 -20.31
N ARG A 27 11.58 -18.10 -21.61
CA ARG A 27 12.77 -18.19 -22.47
C ARG A 27 13.21 -16.78 -22.85
N LYS A 28 14.52 -16.54 -22.85
CA LYS A 28 15.10 -15.19 -23.04
C LYS A 28 14.90 -14.64 -24.46
N ASP A 29 14.57 -15.51 -25.41
CA ASP A 29 14.52 -15.31 -26.85
C ASP A 29 13.14 -15.61 -27.45
N SER A 30 12.11 -15.81 -26.62
CA SER A 30 10.75 -16.04 -27.11
C SER A 30 10.03 -14.72 -27.35
N ASP A 31 9.53 -14.49 -28.57
CA ASP A 31 8.66 -13.36 -28.96
C ASP A 31 7.42 -13.21 -28.05
N THR A 32 7.07 -14.28 -27.32
CA THR A 32 6.02 -14.30 -26.29
C THR A 32 6.23 -13.28 -25.17
N THR A 33 7.48 -12.92 -24.81
CA THR A 33 7.73 -11.97 -23.72
C THR A 33 7.25 -10.57 -24.06
N GLU A 34 7.39 -10.13 -25.31
CA GLU A 34 6.89 -8.83 -25.75
C GLU A 34 5.37 -8.79 -25.70
N GLN A 35 4.72 -9.89 -26.12
CA GLN A 35 3.27 -10.02 -26.07
C GLN A 35 2.73 -10.06 -24.63
N THR A 36 3.42 -10.75 -23.71
CA THR A 36 3.04 -10.78 -22.29
C THR A 36 3.23 -9.41 -21.62
N LEU A 37 4.29 -8.67 -21.95
CA LEU A 37 4.53 -7.33 -21.38
C LEU A 37 3.57 -6.28 -21.95
N ALA A 38 3.09 -6.48 -23.19
CA ALA A 38 2.10 -5.61 -23.82
C ALA A 38 0.65 -5.96 -23.45
N ASP A 39 0.41 -7.09 -22.78
CA ASP A 39 -0.93 -7.53 -22.40
C ASP A 39 -1.53 -6.62 -21.32
N THR A 40 -2.48 -5.79 -21.70
CA THR A 40 -3.25 -4.92 -20.82
C THR A 40 -4.65 -5.44 -20.51
N SER A 41 -5.04 -6.61 -21.02
CA SER A 41 -6.40 -7.14 -20.94
C SER A 41 -6.91 -7.28 -19.50
N HIS A 42 -6.02 -7.59 -18.56
CA HIS A 42 -6.34 -7.68 -17.13
C HIS A 42 -6.87 -6.36 -16.55
N ARG A 43 -6.46 -5.20 -17.09
CA ARG A 43 -6.90 -3.86 -16.65
C ARG A 43 -8.25 -3.46 -17.24
N GLU A 44 -8.64 -4.09 -18.34
CA GLU A 44 -9.91 -3.84 -19.03
C GLU A 44 -11.01 -4.81 -18.58
N SER A 45 -10.68 -5.78 -17.72
CA SER A 45 -11.64 -6.75 -17.20
C SER A 45 -12.75 -6.07 -16.38
N ASP A 46 -13.99 -6.55 -16.56
CA ASP A 46 -15.16 -6.03 -15.85
C ASP A 46 -15.02 -6.17 -14.33
N ASP A 47 -14.40 -7.27 -13.87
CA ASP A 47 -14.14 -7.52 -12.45
C ASP A 47 -13.16 -6.50 -11.85
N TYR A 48 -12.10 -6.17 -12.60
CA TYR A 48 -11.15 -5.13 -12.19
C TYR A 48 -11.85 -3.77 -12.12
N MET A 49 -12.63 -3.39 -13.12
CA MET A 49 -13.36 -2.12 -13.13
C MET A 49 -14.43 -2.05 -12.03
N ALA A 50 -15.10 -3.16 -11.72
CA ALA A 50 -16.06 -3.24 -10.62
C ALA A 50 -15.37 -3.09 -9.26
N ALA A 51 -14.23 -3.74 -9.04
CA ALA A 51 -13.45 -3.60 -7.81
C ALA A 51 -12.87 -2.19 -7.65
N VAL A 52 -12.34 -1.60 -8.73
CA VAL A 52 -11.87 -0.20 -8.74
C VAL A 52 -13.01 0.76 -8.45
N SER A 53 -14.22 0.48 -8.95
CA SER A 53 -15.40 1.29 -8.63
C SER A 53 -15.88 1.12 -7.18
N LEU A 54 -15.69 -0.06 -6.59
CA LEU A 54 -16.15 -0.38 -5.23
C LEU A 54 -15.16 0.04 -4.13
N PHE A 55 -13.85 -0.06 -4.41
CA PHE A 55 -12.77 0.25 -3.46
C PHE A 55 -11.98 1.50 -3.81
N GLY A 56 -12.07 2.00 -5.05
CA GLY A 56 -11.46 3.25 -5.46
C GLY A 56 -12.28 4.45 -5.02
N ASN A 57 -11.62 5.60 -4.87
CA ASN A 57 -12.21 6.84 -4.37
C ASN A 57 -13.18 7.54 -5.36
N GLY A 58 -13.76 6.81 -6.31
CA GLY A 58 -14.65 7.34 -7.36
C GLY A 58 -13.95 7.97 -8.57
N ASP A 59 -12.63 8.09 -8.56
CA ASP A 59 -11.85 8.59 -9.70
C ASP A 59 -11.40 7.42 -10.61
N THR A 60 -11.99 7.33 -11.80
CA THR A 60 -11.69 6.30 -12.82
C THR A 60 -10.39 6.57 -13.60
N THR A 61 -9.69 7.67 -13.32
CA THR A 61 -8.47 8.05 -14.03
C THR A 61 -7.24 7.54 -13.27
N ILE A 62 -6.78 6.34 -13.62
CA ILE A 62 -5.49 5.83 -13.15
C ILE A 62 -4.39 6.58 -13.91
N LYS A 63 -3.91 7.71 -13.35
CA LYS A 63 -2.69 8.35 -13.85
C LYS A 63 -1.52 7.39 -13.58
N ARG A 64 -0.78 7.03 -14.63
CA ARG A 64 0.51 6.35 -14.48
C ARG A 64 1.35 7.22 -13.54
N ALA A 65 1.72 6.70 -12.38
CA ALA A 65 2.61 7.40 -11.47
C ALA A 65 4.02 7.35 -12.08
N GLU A 66 4.32 8.29 -12.98
CA GLU A 66 5.64 8.44 -13.60
C GLU A 66 6.77 8.66 -12.57
N GLU A 67 6.43 9.01 -11.32
CA GLU A 67 7.40 9.26 -10.27
C GLU A 67 7.63 8.11 -9.27
N GLN A 68 6.82 7.03 -9.26
CA GLN A 68 7.08 5.91 -8.33
C GLN A 68 8.44 5.25 -8.60
N SER A 69 8.91 5.32 -9.84
CA SER A 69 10.26 4.85 -10.23
C SER A 69 11.38 5.82 -9.85
N GLN A 70 11.09 7.08 -9.55
CA GLN A 70 12.08 8.04 -9.06
C GLN A 70 12.40 7.83 -7.58
N PHE A 71 11.43 7.27 -6.82
CA PHE A 71 11.61 6.97 -5.40
C PHE A 71 12.17 5.57 -5.13
N TYR A 72 12.36 4.74 -6.17
CA TYR A 72 13.09 3.48 -6.04
C TYR A 72 14.58 3.70 -6.21
N GLU A 73 15.19 4.39 -5.23
CA GLU A 73 16.64 4.45 -5.06
C GLU A 73 17.08 3.11 -4.48
N GLY A 74 17.26 2.13 -5.37
CA GLY A 74 17.85 0.85 -5.06
C GLY A 74 19.34 0.98 -4.75
N ILE A 75 19.70 1.66 -3.67
CA ILE A 75 20.93 1.49 -2.88
C ILE A 75 20.72 2.16 -1.52
N VAL A 76 21.01 1.41 -0.48
CA VAL A 76 21.05 1.86 0.91
C VAL A 76 22.27 2.76 1.12
N ASP A 77 22.13 4.06 0.89
CA ASP A 77 23.00 5.04 1.53
C ASP A 77 22.12 6.00 2.33
N SER A 78 22.22 5.88 3.65
CA SER A 78 21.59 6.76 4.63
C SER A 78 22.17 8.17 4.54
N SER A 79 21.83 8.91 3.49
CA SER A 79 21.99 10.36 3.47
C SER A 79 20.75 10.96 4.12
N PRO A 80 20.86 11.64 5.28
CA PRO A 80 19.71 12.26 5.91
C PRO A 80 19.23 13.41 5.02
N HIS A 81 18.26 13.12 4.17
CA HIS A 81 17.47 14.11 3.48
C HIS A 81 16.80 14.96 4.57
N LYS A 82 17.32 16.16 4.82
CA LYS A 82 16.68 17.14 5.70
C LYS A 82 15.34 17.49 5.06
N PRO A 83 14.19 17.09 5.62
CA PRO A 83 12.92 17.52 5.08
C PRO A 83 12.81 19.04 5.30
N SER A 84 12.79 19.78 4.19
CA SER A 84 12.51 21.20 4.18
C SER A 84 11.14 21.45 4.81
N THR A 85 11.10 22.43 5.71
CA THR A 85 10.00 22.83 6.57
C THR A 85 8.78 23.30 5.76
N GLN A 86 7.95 22.36 5.28
CA GLN A 86 6.60 22.65 4.81
C GLN A 86 5.62 22.08 5.85
N THR A 87 5.09 22.96 6.68
CA THR A 87 4.30 22.64 7.88
C THR A 87 2.89 22.18 7.51
N ASP A 88 2.76 20.93 7.10
CA ASP A 88 1.48 20.21 7.03
C ASP A 88 1.33 19.17 8.16
N PHE A 89 2.02 19.38 9.29
CA PHE A 89 2.02 18.45 10.42
C PHE A 89 1.73 19.15 11.75
N THR A 90 1.07 18.43 12.66
CA THR A 90 0.78 18.86 14.04
C THR A 90 1.66 18.09 15.02
N TRP A 91 2.24 18.77 15.99
CA TRP A 91 2.97 18.12 17.07
C TRP A 91 2.03 17.50 18.09
N ILE A 92 2.23 16.22 18.39
CA ILE A 92 1.49 15.49 19.42
C ILE A 92 2.46 15.01 20.49
N HIS A 93 2.18 15.34 21.75
CA HIS A 93 2.89 14.83 22.91
C HIS A 93 2.37 13.44 23.28
N HIS A 94 3.28 12.46 23.39
CA HIS A 94 2.95 11.09 23.77
C HIS A 94 3.33 10.83 25.25
N SER A 95 2.74 9.81 25.86
CA SER A 95 2.99 9.38 27.25
C SER A 95 4.43 8.97 27.58
N ASP A 96 5.28 8.78 26.57
CA ASP A 96 6.70 8.42 26.70
C ASP A 96 7.60 9.65 26.93
N GLY A 97 7.03 10.86 26.90
CA GLY A 97 7.75 12.14 27.08
C GLY A 97 8.28 12.74 25.78
N TYR A 98 8.05 12.09 24.64
CA TYR A 98 8.46 12.57 23.33
C TYR A 98 7.30 13.21 22.56
N HIS A 99 7.66 13.99 21.55
CA HIS A 99 6.74 14.59 20.60
C HIS A 99 6.90 13.95 19.23
N TYR A 100 5.78 13.68 18.60
CA TYR A 100 5.71 13.09 17.27
C TYR A 100 5.02 14.04 16.30
N LYS A 101 5.47 14.05 15.05
CA LYS A 101 4.82 14.81 13.98
C LYS A 101 3.66 13.97 13.43
N LYS A 102 2.45 14.47 13.59
CA LYS A 102 1.25 13.88 12.98
C LYS A 102 0.94 14.61 11.66
N MET A 103 0.92 13.87 10.57
CA MET A 103 0.63 14.36 9.22
C MET A 103 -0.89 14.53 9.00
N GLN A 104 -1.32 15.22 7.92
CA GLN A 104 -2.74 15.46 7.62
C GLN A 104 -3.53 14.18 7.32
N ASP A 105 -2.88 13.15 6.79
CA ASP A 105 -3.46 11.82 6.56
C ASP A 105 -3.69 11.03 7.87
N GLY A 106 -3.21 11.58 9.01
CA GLY A 106 -3.30 10.96 10.32
C GLY A 106 -2.13 10.01 10.64
N SER A 107 -1.19 9.84 9.70
CA SER A 107 0.04 9.08 9.93
C SER A 107 1.00 9.84 10.85
N PHE A 108 1.93 9.10 11.46
CA PHE A 108 2.94 9.63 12.37
C PHE A 108 4.33 9.40 11.81
N ASP A 109 5.19 10.40 11.98
CA ASP A 109 6.62 10.26 11.76
C ASP A 109 7.21 9.34 12.85
N PRO A 110 7.98 8.29 12.49
CA PRO A 110 8.54 7.35 13.44
C PRO A 110 9.68 7.94 14.28
N VAL A 111 10.21 9.12 13.93
CA VAL A 111 11.31 9.76 14.64
C VAL A 111 10.79 10.50 15.87
N PRO A 112 11.17 10.07 17.10
CA PRO A 112 10.81 10.78 18.31
C PRO A 112 11.55 12.13 18.38
N HIS A 113 10.88 13.17 18.84
CA HIS A 113 11.50 14.48 19.06
C HIS A 113 11.34 14.94 20.50
N GLN A 114 12.35 15.61 21.05
CA GLN A 114 12.30 16.26 22.35
C GLN A 114 12.09 17.76 22.19
N LYS A 115 11.27 18.35 23.06
CA LYS A 115 11.06 19.79 23.11
C LYS A 115 12.08 20.41 24.07
N ASN A 116 12.91 21.32 23.56
CA ASN A 116 13.84 22.12 24.37
C ASN A 116 13.10 23.24 25.11
N ASP A 117 13.75 23.85 26.10
CA ASP A 117 13.24 25.01 26.84
C ASP A 117 12.93 26.21 25.93
N ASP A 118 13.67 26.34 24.82
CA ASP A 118 13.42 27.36 23.78
C ASP A 118 12.18 27.06 22.90
N GLY A 119 11.45 25.97 23.19
CA GLY A 119 10.27 25.54 22.42
C GLY A 119 10.57 24.87 21.08
N THR A 120 11.84 24.65 20.76
CA THR A 120 12.28 23.96 19.53
C THR A 120 12.22 22.45 19.71
N TYR A 121 11.88 21.72 18.65
CA TYR A 121 11.86 20.25 18.62
C TYR A 121 13.13 19.70 17.98
N VAL A 122 13.87 18.86 18.70
CA VAL A 122 15.09 18.20 18.23
C VAL A 122 14.86 16.69 18.15
N PRO A 123 15.21 16.01 17.04
CA PRO A 123 15.08 14.56 16.95
C PRO A 123 15.95 13.89 18.01
N TYR A 124 15.39 12.89 18.68
CA TYR A 124 16.13 12.07 19.63
C TYR A 124 16.88 11.00 18.85
N ASP A 125 18.20 11.16 18.75
CA ASP A 125 19.13 10.21 18.14
C ASP A 125 19.89 9.51 19.29
N HIS A 126 20.00 8.19 19.22
CA HIS A 126 20.57 7.34 20.28
C HIS A 126 22.09 7.20 20.18
#